data_AF-A0A2T3GPB3-F1
#
_entry.id   AF-A0A2T3GPB3-F1
#
_cell.length_a   1.000
_cell.length_b   1.000
_cell.length_c   1.000
_cell.angle_alpha   90.00
_cell.angle_beta   90.00
_cell.angle_gamma   90.00
#
_symmetry.space_group_name_H-M   'P 1'
#
loop_
_entity.id
_entity.type
_entity.pdbx_description
1 polymer ?
#
loop_
_entity_poly.entity_id
_entity_poly.type
_entity_poly.pdbx_seq_one_letter_code
_entity_poly.pdbx_strand_id
1 'polypeptide(L)'
;MLVVTALTFSGCPGISNAAVAEPLPMPEFDTLLFCRNLTSKMLVKSEQAVETAKCVYQERIAKGQLQNHWSLMTPNAVKNCMKYQEPGRQSYFTFRGCVSYSIGLECMKDAYRCSLK
;
A
#
# COMPACT_ATOMS: atom_id res chain seq x y z
N MET A 1 20.59 56.23 37.12
CA MET A 1 19.21 56.09 36.60
C MET A 1 19.09 54.71 35.97
N LEU A 2 18.22 53.88 36.55
CA LEU A 2 17.86 52.54 36.08
C LEU A 2 16.95 52.65 34.86
N VAL A 3 17.23 51.89 33.80
CA VAL A 3 16.19 51.42 32.87
C VAL A 3 16.47 49.95 32.57
N VAL A 4 15.76 49.09 33.29
CA VAL A 4 15.58 47.67 32.99
C VAL A 4 14.53 47.60 31.88
N THR A 5 14.86 47.02 30.73
CA THR A 5 13.85 46.74 29.69
C THR A 5 13.73 45.23 29.54
N ALA A 6 12.54 44.74 29.90
CA ALA A 6 12.20 43.34 30.07
C ALA A 6 12.21 42.56 28.74
N LEU A 7 12.75 41.34 28.79
CA LEU A 7 12.57 40.29 27.81
C LEU A 7 11.11 39.83 27.83
N THR A 8 10.37 40.05 26.75
CA THR A 8 9.08 39.39 26.51
C THR A 8 9.22 38.44 25.32
N PHE A 9 9.82 37.28 25.55
CA PHE A 9 9.60 36.13 24.68
C PHE A 9 8.14 35.69 24.87
N SER A 10 7.27 36.15 23.97
CA SER A 10 5.90 35.68 23.84
C SER A 10 5.97 34.18 23.50
N GLY A 11 5.74 33.35 24.51
CA GLY A 11 5.56 31.92 24.33
C GLY A 11 4.26 31.66 23.58
N CYS A 12 4.37 31.11 22.38
CA CYS A 12 3.35 30.21 21.89
C CYS A 12 3.79 28.78 22.25
N PRO A 13 3.31 28.19 23.36
CA PRO A 13 3.33 26.74 23.50
C PRO A 13 2.21 26.19 22.61
N GLY A 14 2.36 26.34 21.30
CA GLY A 14 1.61 25.57 20.33
C GLY A 14 2.26 24.20 20.27
N ILE A 15 1.93 23.32 21.22
CA ILE A 15 2.17 21.90 21.02
C ILE A 15 1.16 21.49 19.94
N SER A 16 1.54 21.69 18.68
CA SER A 16 0.92 20.97 17.59
C SER A 16 1.24 19.51 17.86
N ASN A 17 0.27 18.77 18.41
CA ASN A 17 0.23 17.34 18.23
C ASN A 17 0.08 17.12 16.73
N ALA A 18 1.21 17.12 16.02
CA ALA A 18 1.30 16.41 14.76
C ALA A 18 0.95 14.98 15.14
N ALA A 19 -0.29 14.59 14.87
CA ALA A 19 -0.65 13.19 14.85
C ALA A 19 0.30 12.59 13.82
N VAL A 20 1.35 11.94 14.30
CA VAL A 20 2.23 11.13 13.48
C VAL A 20 1.29 10.10 12.89
N ALA A 21 0.96 10.27 11.61
CA ALA A 21 0.16 9.29 10.91
C ALA A 21 0.97 8.00 10.93
N GLU A 22 0.55 7.07 11.78
CA GLU A 22 1.16 5.74 11.86
C GLU A 22 1.24 5.17 10.44
N PRO A 23 2.41 4.64 10.03
CA PRO A 23 2.58 4.12 8.70
C PRO A 23 1.54 3.03 8.44
N LEU A 24 0.74 3.23 7.39
CA LEU A 24 -0.30 2.28 6.99
C LEU A 24 0.35 0.89 6.83
N PRO A 25 -0.08 -0.16 7.56
CA PRO A 25 0.55 -1.47 7.42
C PRO A 25 0.22 -2.07 6.04
N MET A 26 1.24 -2.61 5.38
CA MET A 26 1.04 -3.36 4.14
C MET A 26 0.39 -4.71 4.45
N PRO A 27 -0.67 -5.11 3.72
CA PRO A 27 -1.30 -6.40 3.94
C PRO A 27 -0.35 -7.55 3.56
N GLU A 28 -0.40 -8.60 4.37
CA GLU A 28 0.33 -9.84 4.12
C GLU A 28 -0.60 -10.89 3.55
N PHE A 29 -0.31 -11.34 2.32
CA PHE A 29 -1.07 -12.37 1.63
C PHE A 29 -0.27 -13.67 1.56
N ASP A 30 -0.96 -14.80 1.71
CA ASP A 30 -0.36 -16.11 1.51
C ASP A 30 -0.23 -16.43 0.02
N THR A 31 0.86 -15.93 -0.57
CA THR A 31 1.20 -16.14 -1.99
C THR A 31 1.27 -17.63 -2.35
N LEU A 32 1.78 -18.47 -1.47
CA LEU A 32 1.95 -19.89 -1.78
C LEU A 32 0.60 -20.61 -1.80
N LEU A 33 -0.27 -20.34 -0.82
CA LEU A 33 -1.62 -20.87 -0.79
C LEU A 33 -2.42 -20.39 -2.00
N PHE A 34 -2.37 -19.09 -2.32
CA PHE A 34 -3.03 -18.53 -3.50
C PHE A 34 -2.60 -19.24 -4.79
N CYS A 35 -1.29 -19.33 -5.05
CA CYS A 35 -0.78 -19.92 -6.28
C CYS A 35 -1.06 -21.42 -6.37
N ARG A 36 -0.99 -22.17 -5.26
CA ARG A 36 -1.37 -23.59 -5.23
C ARG A 36 -2.86 -23.80 -5.49
N ASN A 37 -3.72 -22.94 -4.95
CA ASN A 37 -5.15 -22.99 -5.21
C ASN A 37 -5.46 -22.72 -6.68
N LEU A 38 -4.77 -21.73 -7.27
CA LEU A 38 -4.95 -21.35 -8.68
C LEU A 38 -4.62 -22.49 -9.64
N THR A 39 -3.54 -23.24 -9.37
CA THR A 39 -3.09 -24.34 -10.24
C THR A 39 -3.63 -25.71 -9.81
N SER A 40 -4.45 -25.77 -8.77
CA SER A 40 -4.88 -27.04 -8.12
C SER A 40 -5.56 -28.03 -9.07
N LYS A 41 -6.24 -27.54 -10.10
CA LYS A 41 -7.01 -28.33 -11.06
C LYS A 41 -6.23 -28.74 -12.32
N MET A 42 -4.96 -28.39 -12.42
CA MET A 42 -4.11 -28.80 -13.55
C MET A 42 -3.88 -30.31 -13.54
N LEU A 43 -4.08 -30.94 -14.70
CA LEU A 43 -3.98 -32.40 -14.86
C LEU A 43 -2.52 -32.86 -14.94
N VAL A 44 -1.68 -32.11 -15.64
CA VAL A 44 -0.26 -32.44 -15.82
C VAL A 44 0.54 -31.89 -14.65
N LYS A 45 1.15 -32.77 -13.85
CA LYS A 45 1.84 -32.38 -12.60
C LYS A 45 3.11 -31.56 -12.80
N SER A 46 3.85 -31.83 -13.87
CA SER A 46 5.01 -31.01 -14.24
C SER A 46 4.59 -29.58 -14.61
N GLU A 47 3.53 -29.44 -15.41
CA GLU A 47 2.95 -28.13 -15.76
C GLU A 47 2.41 -27.42 -14.52
N GLN A 48 1.68 -28.13 -13.66
CA GLN A 48 1.20 -27.59 -12.38
C GLN A 48 2.34 -26.97 -11.56
N ALA A 49 3.48 -27.67 -11.44
CA ALA A 49 4.63 -27.18 -10.70
C ALA A 49 5.23 -25.92 -11.34
N VAL A 50 5.40 -25.92 -12.67
CA VAL A 50 5.92 -24.78 -13.43
C VAL A 50 5.01 -23.56 -13.30
N GLU A 51 3.70 -23.72 -13.48
CA GLU A 51 2.74 -22.61 -13.39
C GLU A 51 2.60 -22.09 -11.96
N THR A 52 2.72 -22.96 -10.96
CA THR A 52 2.75 -22.53 -9.55
C THR A 52 3.99 -21.67 -9.28
N ALA A 53 5.16 -22.08 -9.78
CA ALA A 53 6.39 -21.31 -9.62
C ALA A 53 6.32 -19.95 -10.33
N LYS A 54 5.77 -19.91 -11.55
CA LYS A 54 5.51 -18.66 -12.29
C LYS A 54 4.59 -17.73 -11.52
N CYS A 55 3.49 -18.24 -10.97
CA CYS A 55 2.57 -17.45 -10.14
C CYS A 55 3.29 -16.84 -8.93
N VAL A 56 4.07 -17.65 -8.18
CA VAL A 56 4.81 -17.17 -7.00
C VAL A 56 5.80 -16.07 -7.39
N TYR A 57 6.49 -16.21 -8.52
CA TYR A 57 7.40 -15.18 -9.02
C TYR A 57 6.68 -13.86 -9.32
N GLN A 58 5.54 -13.91 -10.02
CA GLN A 58 4.76 -12.72 -10.36
C GLN A 58 4.20 -12.02 -9.12
N GLU A 59 3.71 -12.79 -8.15
CA GLU A 59 3.21 -12.27 -6.87
C GLU A 59 4.31 -11.56 -6.08
N ARG A 60 5.53 -12.11 -6.06
CA ARG A 60 6.70 -11.46 -5.43
C ARG A 60 7.07 -10.15 -6.12
N ILE A 61 7.05 -10.11 -7.45
CA ILE A 61 7.27 -8.86 -8.20
C ILE A 61 6.21 -7.83 -7.84
N ALA A 62 4.93 -8.23 -7.82
CA ALA A 62 3.83 -7.33 -7.47
C ALA A 62 3.97 -6.79 -6.03
N LYS A 63 4.34 -7.66 -5.08
CA LYS A 63 4.64 -7.24 -3.69
C LYS A 63 5.78 -6.23 -3.65
N GLY A 64 6.89 -6.49 -4.34
CA GLY A 64 8.03 -5.57 -4.39
C GLY A 64 7.66 -4.20 -4.97
N GLN A 65 6.85 -4.17 -6.03
CA GLN A 65 6.35 -2.92 -6.61
C GLN A 65 5.42 -2.15 -5.68
N LEU A 66 4.58 -2.86 -4.92
CA LEU A 66 3.75 -2.24 -3.88
C LEU A 66 4.60 -1.65 -2.76
N GLN A 67 5.61 -2.38 -2.29
CA GLN A 67 6.53 -1.91 -1.25
C GLN A 67 7.26 -0.63 -1.66
N ASN A 68 7.78 -0.58 -2.89
CA ASN A 68 8.50 0.59 -3.41
C ASN A 68 7.65 1.86 -3.47
N HIS A 69 6.34 1.72 -3.62
CA HIS A 69 5.40 2.84 -3.75
C HIS A 69 4.43 2.93 -2.56
N TRP A 70 4.71 2.22 -1.47
CA TRP A 70 3.75 2.08 -0.38
C TRP A 70 3.44 3.43 0.30
N SER A 71 4.40 4.36 0.29
CA SER A 71 4.22 5.72 0.81
C SER A 71 3.18 6.54 0.05
N LEU A 72 2.78 6.13 -1.16
CA LEU A 72 1.72 6.77 -1.95
C LEU A 72 0.32 6.22 -1.60
N MET A 73 0.25 5.16 -0.80
CA MET A 73 -1.00 4.49 -0.50
C MET A 73 -1.80 5.26 0.55
N THR A 74 -3.09 5.41 0.30
CA THR A 74 -4.01 6.05 1.23
C THR A 74 -4.82 4.98 1.97
N PRO A 75 -5.23 5.23 3.21
CA PRO A 75 -6.08 4.28 3.95
C PRO A 75 -7.37 3.94 3.20
N ASN A 76 -7.95 4.92 2.46
CA ASN A 76 -9.15 4.71 1.67
C ASN A 76 -8.91 3.78 0.47
N ALA A 77 -7.81 3.96 -0.28
CA ALA A 77 -7.45 3.08 -1.39
C ALA A 77 -7.23 1.64 -0.91
N VAL A 78 -6.47 1.47 0.19
CA VAL A 78 -6.23 0.15 0.79
C VAL A 78 -7.54 -0.49 1.24
N LYS A 79 -8.39 0.24 1.97
CA LYS A 79 -9.70 -0.26 2.42
C LYS A 79 -10.58 -0.70 1.24
N ASN A 80 -10.68 0.12 0.20
CA ASN A 80 -11.51 -0.18 -0.97
C ASN A 80 -10.98 -1.40 -1.72
N CYS A 81 -9.67 -1.52 -1.89
CA CYS A 81 -9.07 -2.65 -2.59
C CYS A 81 -9.09 -3.95 -1.79
N MET A 82 -9.00 -3.88 -0.46
CA MET A 82 -9.12 -5.06 0.41
C MET A 82 -10.53 -5.66 0.39
N LYS A 83 -11.58 -4.89 0.03
CA LYS A 83 -12.95 -5.41 -0.11
C LYS A 83 -13.07 -6.52 -1.16
N TYR A 84 -12.17 -6.54 -2.14
CA TYR A 84 -12.14 -7.53 -3.23
C TYR A 84 -11.19 -8.71 -2.95
N GLN A 85 -10.51 -8.73 -1.81
CA GLN A 85 -9.51 -9.74 -1.45
C GLN A 85 -10.15 -10.84 -0.59
N GLU A 86 -10.89 -11.73 -1.24
CA GLU A 86 -11.48 -12.91 -0.58
C GLU A 86 -10.40 -13.76 0.11
N PRO A 87 -10.65 -14.25 1.34
CA PRO A 87 -9.73 -15.17 2.02
C PRO A 87 -9.39 -16.38 1.13
N GLY A 88 -8.10 -16.68 0.99
CA GLY A 88 -7.60 -17.79 0.15
C GLY A 88 -7.54 -17.50 -1.36
N ARG A 89 -7.98 -16.32 -1.81
CA ARG A 89 -7.81 -15.80 -3.18
C ARG A 89 -7.04 -14.48 -3.22
N GLN A 90 -6.36 -14.17 -2.12
CA GLN A 90 -5.65 -12.91 -1.99
C GLN A 90 -4.42 -12.88 -2.90
N SER A 91 -4.26 -11.81 -3.65
CA SER A 91 -3.19 -11.67 -4.66
C SER A 91 -2.65 -10.25 -4.66
N TYR A 92 -1.33 -10.14 -4.53
CA TYR A 92 -0.60 -8.91 -4.68
C TYR A 92 -0.72 -8.35 -6.09
N PHE A 93 -0.75 -9.21 -7.12
CA PHE A 93 -0.96 -8.76 -8.49
C PHE A 93 -2.31 -8.06 -8.66
N THR A 94 -3.39 -8.67 -8.19
CA THR A 94 -4.74 -8.08 -8.22
C THR A 94 -4.82 -6.83 -7.36
N PHE A 95 -4.23 -6.87 -6.15
CA PHE A 95 -4.22 -5.72 -5.25
C PHE A 95 -3.48 -4.52 -5.86
N ARG A 96 -2.31 -4.76 -6.46
CA ARG A 96 -1.53 -3.75 -7.20
C ARG A 96 -2.36 -3.08 -8.30
N GLY A 97 -3.10 -3.85 -9.08
CA GLY A 97 -4.00 -3.32 -10.10
C GLY A 97 -5.05 -2.39 -9.51
N CYS A 98 -5.74 -2.82 -8.45
CA CYS A 98 -6.77 -2.03 -7.79
C CYS A 98 -6.22 -0.72 -7.19
N VAL A 99 -5.08 -0.77 -6.48
CA VAL A 99 -4.53 0.45 -5.87
C VAL A 99 -4.02 1.42 -6.92
N SER A 100 -3.42 0.94 -8.00
CA SER A 100 -2.98 1.78 -9.12
C SER A 100 -4.17 2.50 -9.75
N TYR A 101 -5.28 1.78 -9.96
CA TYR A 101 -6.53 2.37 -10.45
C TYR A 101 -7.10 3.40 -9.47
N SER A 102 -7.14 3.08 -8.18
CA SER A 102 -7.67 3.96 -7.13
C SER A 102 -6.87 5.26 -7.04
N ILE A 103 -5.54 5.18 -7.03
CA ILE A 103 -4.65 6.35 -7.05
C ILE A 103 -4.86 7.16 -8.33
N GLY A 104 -4.94 6.50 -9.49
CA GLY A 104 -5.20 7.16 -10.77
C GLY A 104 -6.53 7.92 -10.82
N LEU A 105 -7.61 7.36 -10.24
CA LEU A 105 -8.89 8.05 -10.13
C LEU A 105 -8.80 9.30 -9.27
N GLU A 106 -8.17 9.21 -8.10
CA GLU A 106 -8.04 10.37 -7.21
C GLU A 106 -7.13 11.44 -7.80
N CYS A 107 -6.15 11.02 -8.60
CA CYS A 107 -5.34 11.92 -9.42
C CYS A 107 -6.18 12.76 -10.38
N MET A 108 -7.08 12.12 -11.13
CA MET A 108 -7.94 12.79 -12.12
C MET A 108 -8.98 13.72 -11.48
N LYS A 109 -9.27 13.57 -10.19
CA LYS A 109 -10.19 14.42 -9.43
C LYS A 109 -9.52 15.65 -8.81
N ASP A 110 -8.24 15.91 -9.12
CA ASP A 110 -7.40 16.91 -8.45
C ASP A 110 -7.29 16.72 -6.91
N ALA A 111 -7.65 15.53 -6.41
CA ALA A 111 -7.53 15.22 -4.98
C ALA A 111 -6.07 14.98 -4.56
N TYR A 112 -5.20 14.67 -5.53
CA TYR A 112 -3.75 14.56 -5.34
C TYR A 112 -2.98 15.24 -6.46
N ARG A 113 -1.89 15.93 -6.12
CA ARG A 113 -0.88 16.34 -7.10
C ARG A 113 -0.04 15.13 -7.51
N CYS A 114 -0.47 14.41 -8.53
CA CYS A 114 0.40 13.41 -9.16
C CYS A 114 1.32 14.13 -10.13
N SER A 115 2.46 14.60 -9.65
CA SER A 115 3.55 14.91 -10.58
C SER A 115 4.17 13.59 -11.02
N LEU A 116 4.17 13.34 -12.33
CA LEU A 116 5.07 12.35 -12.93
C LEU A 116 6.49 12.75 -12.51
N LYS A 117 7.14 11.90 -11.74
CA LYS A 117 8.52 12.10 -11.30
C LYS A 117 9.48 11.56 -12.35
#